data_AF-A0A960CRG2-F1
#
_entry.id   AF-A0A960CRG2-F1
#
_cell.length_a   1.000
_cell.length_b   1.000
_cell.length_c   1.000
_cell.angle_alpha   90.00
_cell.angle_beta   90.00
_cell.angle_gamma   90.00
#
_symmetry.space_group_name_H-M   'P 1'
#
loop_
_entity.id
_entity.type
_entity.pdbx_description
1 polymer ?
#
loop_
_entity_poly.entity_id
_entity_poly.type
_entity_poly.pdbx_seq_one_letter_code
_entity_poly.pdbx_strand_id
1 'polypeptide(L)'
;MTVASTSTRDGEWVGLAERAGGLFARYGLVIVIAWIGAMKFTQFEAEGIQPLIANSPAMAWLYDVFSVRTLSALLGVVELSTAALIAIKPWAPRVSIAGSLLAIGLFVATLGFLVTTPGVWAAAGGGFPALSEIGGFLIKDVALLGLSVWTLGDALRAASPSGGAPRSPASVNLQ
;
A
#
# COMPACT_ATOMS: atom_id res chain seq x y z
N MET A 1 -16.82 45.16 -18.05
CA MET A 1 -16.84 43.83 -18.70
C MET A 1 -15.68 43.03 -18.10
N THR A 2 -15.90 42.37 -16.96
CA THR A 2 -14.81 41.68 -16.23
C THR A 2 -15.39 40.48 -15.48
N VAL A 3 -15.59 39.37 -16.18
CA VAL A 3 -15.87 38.04 -15.59
C VAL A 3 -15.18 37.00 -16.47
N ALA A 4 -13.88 36.74 -16.23
CA ALA A 4 -13.14 35.69 -16.94
C ALA A 4 -11.92 35.12 -16.20
N SER A 5 -11.64 35.50 -14.94
CA SER A 5 -10.40 35.10 -14.24
C SER A 5 -10.56 34.10 -13.09
N THR A 6 -11.80 33.72 -12.72
CA THR A 6 -12.04 32.85 -11.56
C THR A 6 -11.98 31.36 -11.92
N SER A 7 -12.50 30.95 -13.08
CA SER A 7 -12.60 29.52 -13.46
C SER A 7 -11.26 28.84 -13.73
N THR A 8 -10.24 29.60 -14.15
CA THR A 8 -8.91 29.06 -14.48
C THR A 8 -8.08 28.81 -13.22
N ARG A 9 -8.13 29.71 -12.24
CA ARG A 9 -7.39 29.56 -10.97
C ARG A 9 -7.93 28.40 -10.14
N ASP A 10 -9.25 28.24 -10.08
CA ASP A 10 -9.87 27.15 -9.31
C ASP A 10 -9.48 25.78 -9.88
N GLY A 11 -9.38 25.65 -11.22
CA GLY A 11 -8.90 24.42 -11.87
C GLY A 11 -7.42 24.10 -11.65
N GLU A 12 -6.56 25.13 -11.57
CA GLU A 12 -5.13 24.96 -11.29
C GLU A 12 -4.88 24.42 -9.87
N TRP A 13 -5.60 24.93 -8.87
CA TRP A 13 -5.46 24.48 -7.48
C TRP A 13 -5.94 23.04 -7.27
N VAL A 14 -7.04 22.66 -7.92
CA VAL A 14 -7.54 21.27 -7.88
C VAL A 14 -6.51 20.33 -8.50
N GLY A 15 -5.99 20.66 -9.69
CA GLY A 15 -4.98 19.84 -10.34
C GLY A 15 -3.67 19.73 -9.55
N LEU A 16 -3.25 20.80 -8.87
CA LEU A 16 -2.09 20.77 -7.98
C LEU A 16 -2.33 19.87 -6.76
N ALA A 17 -3.48 20.02 -6.10
CA ALA A 17 -3.85 19.24 -4.93
C ALA A 17 -3.93 17.74 -5.25
N GLU A 18 -4.51 17.36 -6.38
CA GLU A 18 -4.58 15.97 -6.83
C GLU A 18 -3.19 15.36 -7.10
N ARG A 19 -2.32 16.12 -7.78
CA ARG A 19 -0.94 15.68 -8.07
C ARG A 19 -0.13 15.52 -6.79
N ALA A 20 -0.17 16.52 -5.91
CA ALA A 20 0.53 16.48 -4.63
C ALA A 20 -0.01 15.32 -3.79
N GLY A 21 -1.33 15.23 -3.64
CA GLY A 21 -2.01 14.15 -2.90
C GLY A 21 -1.64 12.76 -3.42
N GLY A 22 -1.58 12.57 -4.74
CA GLY A 22 -1.16 11.29 -5.33
C GLY A 22 0.31 10.94 -5.05
N LEU A 23 1.21 11.94 -5.05
CA LEU A 23 2.61 11.73 -4.67
C LEU A 23 2.74 11.40 -3.18
N PHE A 24 2.05 12.13 -2.31
CA PHE A 24 2.00 11.85 -0.88
C PHE A 24 1.40 10.47 -0.58
N ALA A 25 0.33 10.07 -1.28
CA ALA A 25 -0.28 8.75 -1.15
C ALA A 25 0.71 7.64 -1.49
N ARG A 26 1.39 7.73 -2.64
CA ARG A 26 2.39 6.72 -3.03
C ARG A 26 3.59 6.71 -2.08
N TYR A 27 4.27 7.85 -1.92
CA TYR A 27 5.53 7.87 -1.19
C TYR A 27 5.35 7.79 0.32
N GLY A 28 4.22 8.27 0.84
CA GLY A 28 3.81 8.00 2.22
C GLY A 28 3.64 6.50 2.47
N LEU A 29 2.96 5.78 1.56
CA LEU A 29 2.85 4.32 1.64
C LEU A 29 4.23 3.64 1.57
N VAL A 30 5.10 4.06 0.64
CA VAL A 30 6.47 3.54 0.51
C VAL A 30 7.25 3.74 1.80
N ILE A 31 7.21 4.94 2.40
CA ILE A 31 7.92 5.25 3.64
C ILE A 31 7.41 4.36 4.77
N VAL A 32 6.09 4.22 4.93
CA VAL A 32 5.51 3.38 5.99
C VAL A 32 5.93 1.92 5.83
N ILE A 33 5.79 1.33 4.65
CA ILE A 33 6.18 -0.06 4.39
C ILE A 33 7.69 -0.24 4.60
N ALA A 34 8.51 0.68 4.08
CA ALA A 34 9.95 0.59 4.22
C ALA A 34 10.40 0.70 5.68
N TRP A 35 9.77 1.56 6.46
CA TRP A 35 10.11 1.76 7.87
C TRP A 35 9.74 0.55 8.72
N ILE A 36 8.53 0.02 8.55
CA ILE A 36 8.08 -1.21 9.24
C ILE A 36 8.98 -2.39 8.82
N GLY A 37 9.28 -2.52 7.53
CA GLY A 37 10.17 -3.56 6.99
C GLY A 37 11.59 -3.49 7.52
N ALA A 38 12.15 -2.28 7.65
CA ALA A 38 13.47 -2.10 8.27
C ALA A 38 13.46 -2.49 9.76
N MET A 39 12.38 -2.17 10.47
CA MET A 39 12.25 -2.54 11.88
C MET A 39 12.17 -4.06 12.10
N LYS A 40 11.71 -4.86 11.12
CA LYS A 40 11.68 -6.33 11.20
C LYS A 40 13.03 -7.00 11.42
N PHE A 41 14.13 -6.29 11.17
CA PHE A 41 15.49 -6.72 11.47
C PHE A 41 15.89 -6.41 12.92
N THR A 42 14.98 -6.01 13.80
CA THR A 42 15.21 -5.81 15.24
C THR A 42 14.59 -6.94 16.07
N GLN A 43 15.17 -7.24 17.24
CA GLN A 43 14.61 -8.26 18.13
C GLN A 43 13.23 -7.83 18.64
N PHE A 44 13.10 -6.53 18.92
CA PHE A 44 11.85 -5.89 19.33
C PHE A 44 10.68 -6.21 18.39
N GLU A 45 10.83 -6.01 17.09
CA GLU A 45 9.76 -6.34 16.13
C GLU A 45 9.52 -7.84 16.00
N ALA A 46 10.57 -8.66 16.07
CA ALA A 46 10.43 -10.11 15.97
C ALA A 46 9.56 -10.67 17.10
N GLU A 47 9.75 -10.17 18.32
CA GLU A 47 8.92 -10.51 19.48
C GLU A 47 7.50 -9.91 19.36
N GLY A 48 7.39 -8.68 18.83
CA GLY A 48 6.11 -8.00 18.65
C GLY A 48 5.15 -8.71 17.68
N ILE A 49 5.65 -9.29 16.59
CA ILE A 49 4.80 -9.97 15.60
C ILE A 49 4.57 -11.44 15.87
N GLN A 50 5.39 -12.04 16.74
CA GLN A 50 5.28 -13.45 17.09
C GLN A 50 3.87 -13.87 17.49
N PRO A 51 3.18 -13.15 18.42
CA PRO A 51 1.83 -13.55 18.82
C PRO A 51 0.81 -13.41 17.69
N LEU A 52 1.00 -12.47 16.76
CA LEU A 52 0.09 -12.28 15.62
C LEU A 52 0.14 -13.48 14.67
N ILE A 53 1.37 -13.92 14.34
CA ILE A 53 1.59 -15.04 13.43
C ILE A 53 1.20 -16.37 14.09
N ALA A 54 1.55 -16.56 15.37
CA ALA A 54 1.27 -17.80 16.09
C ALA A 54 -0.23 -18.09 16.26
N ASN A 55 -1.06 -17.04 16.33
CA ASN A 55 -2.51 -17.18 16.43
C ASN A 55 -3.22 -17.20 15.06
N SER A 56 -2.48 -17.13 13.95
CA SER A 56 -3.05 -17.12 12.60
C SER A 56 -3.10 -18.52 11.98
N PRO A 57 -4.28 -19.07 11.64
CA PRO A 57 -4.39 -20.39 11.01
C PRO A 57 -3.62 -20.51 9.70
N ALA A 58 -3.42 -19.41 8.98
CA ALA A 58 -2.73 -19.40 7.68
C ALA A 58 -1.20 -19.40 7.82
N MET A 59 -0.66 -18.93 8.95
CA MET A 59 0.77 -18.62 9.09
C MET A 59 1.43 -19.30 10.30
N ALA A 60 0.68 -19.83 11.26
CA ALA A 60 1.24 -20.42 12.49
C ALA A 60 2.24 -21.56 12.21
N TRP A 61 1.96 -22.38 11.19
CA TRP A 61 2.85 -23.49 10.75
C TRP A 61 4.23 -23.03 10.29
N LEU A 62 4.41 -21.74 9.91
CA LEU A 62 5.72 -21.22 9.52
C LEU A 62 6.72 -21.30 10.67
N TYR A 63 6.26 -21.30 11.93
CA TYR A 63 7.15 -21.48 13.09
C TYR A 63 7.65 -22.90 13.29
N ASP A 64 7.06 -23.89 12.61
CA ASP A 64 7.60 -25.25 12.60
C ASP A 64 8.82 -25.37 11.66
N VAL A 65 8.96 -24.42 10.73
CA VAL A 65 10.02 -24.41 9.70
C VAL A 65 11.06 -23.33 9.98
N PHE A 66 10.64 -22.16 10.44
CA PHE A 66 11.47 -20.98 10.63
C PHE A 66 11.47 -20.50 12.08
N SER A 67 12.63 -20.01 12.54
CA SER A 67 12.68 -19.31 13.82
C SER A 67 11.91 -17.98 13.77
N VAL A 68 11.49 -17.48 14.93
CA VAL A 68 10.85 -16.16 15.06
C VAL A 68 11.66 -15.05 14.39
N ARG A 69 12.98 -15.08 14.61
CA ARG A 69 13.91 -14.10 14.06
C ARG A 69 14.03 -14.20 12.53
N THR A 70 14.13 -15.42 12.02
CA THR A 70 14.23 -15.68 10.58
C THR A 70 12.94 -15.25 9.87
N LEU A 71 11.78 -15.62 10.41
CA LEU A 71 10.50 -15.26 9.82
C LEU A 71 10.29 -13.75 9.80
N SER A 72 10.61 -13.06 10.91
CA SER A 72 10.60 -11.60 10.96
C SER A 72 11.50 -10.99 9.87
N ALA A 73 12.74 -11.44 9.76
CA ALA A 73 13.67 -10.93 8.74
C ALA A 73 13.17 -11.19 7.30
N LEU A 74 12.57 -12.36 7.03
CA LEU A 74 11.99 -12.67 5.72
C LEU A 74 10.82 -11.72 5.38
N LEU A 75 9.92 -11.45 6.33
CA LEU A 75 8.86 -10.46 6.16
C LEU A 75 9.45 -9.06 5.92
N GLY A 76 10.52 -8.70 6.62
CA GLY A 76 11.25 -7.45 6.39
C GLY A 76 11.80 -7.31 4.97
N VAL A 77 12.39 -8.37 4.43
CA VAL A 77 12.85 -8.39 3.02
C VAL A 77 11.67 -8.21 2.05
N VAL A 78 10.54 -8.88 2.30
CA VAL A 78 9.33 -8.75 1.47
C VAL A 78 8.77 -7.33 1.53
N GLU A 79 8.69 -6.72 2.71
CA GLU A 79 8.22 -5.35 2.90
C GLU A 79 9.14 -4.33 2.21
N LEU A 80 10.47 -4.42 2.41
CA LEU A 80 11.43 -3.54 1.75
C LEU A 80 11.40 -3.69 0.21
N SER A 81 11.28 -4.91 -0.28
CA SER A 81 11.14 -5.17 -1.71
C SER A 81 9.85 -4.57 -2.26
N THR A 82 8.74 -4.73 -1.52
CA THR A 82 7.44 -4.16 -1.87
C THR A 82 7.49 -2.63 -1.94
N ALA A 83 8.11 -1.98 -0.96
CA ALA A 83 8.31 -0.53 -0.96
C ALA A 83 9.12 -0.05 -2.17
N ALA A 84 10.22 -0.74 -2.49
CA ALA A 84 11.05 -0.42 -3.66
C ALA A 84 10.27 -0.59 -4.97
N LEU A 85 9.50 -1.67 -5.11
CA LEU A 85 8.66 -1.93 -6.28
C LEU A 85 7.58 -0.84 -6.45
N ILE A 86 6.93 -0.38 -5.38
CA ILE A 86 5.94 0.71 -5.46
C ILE A 86 6.60 2.04 -5.84
N ALA A 87 7.79 2.31 -5.30
CA ALA A 87 8.52 3.56 -5.54
C ALA A 87 8.97 3.72 -7.01
N ILE A 88 9.26 2.62 -7.71
CA ILE A 88 9.84 2.66 -9.07
C ILE A 88 8.85 3.07 -10.17
N LYS A 89 7.57 3.32 -9.84
CA LYS A 89 6.52 3.68 -10.81
C LYS A 89 6.91 4.73 -11.85
N PRO A 90 7.63 5.82 -11.54
CA PRO A 90 7.98 6.83 -12.54
C PRO A 90 8.78 6.28 -13.73
N TRP A 91 9.56 5.21 -13.53
CA TRP A 91 10.41 4.59 -14.56
C TRP A 91 9.82 3.28 -15.07
N ALA A 92 9.23 2.46 -14.20
CA ALA A 92 8.71 1.15 -14.55
C ALA A 92 7.31 0.92 -13.93
N PRO A 93 6.25 1.52 -14.50
CA PRO A 93 4.88 1.37 -14.00
C PRO A 93 4.43 -0.10 -13.89
N ARG A 94 4.85 -0.95 -14.85
CA ARG A 94 4.52 -2.38 -14.85
C ARG A 94 5.11 -3.13 -13.65
N VAL A 95 6.30 -2.73 -13.21
CA VAL A 95 6.96 -3.32 -12.03
C VAL A 95 6.25 -2.85 -10.76
N SER A 96 5.80 -1.59 -10.73
CA SER A 96 5.01 -1.06 -9.61
C SER A 96 3.68 -1.77 -9.42
N ILE A 97 3.08 -2.35 -10.46
CA ILE A 97 1.86 -3.19 -10.32
C ILE A 97 2.13 -4.37 -9.38
N ALA A 98 3.27 -5.07 -9.56
CA ALA A 98 3.63 -6.19 -8.72
C ALA A 98 3.84 -5.75 -7.26
N GLY A 99 4.51 -4.62 -7.04
CA GLY A 99 4.66 -4.01 -5.71
C GLY A 99 3.31 -3.71 -5.05
N SER A 100 2.38 -3.08 -5.77
CA SER A 100 1.06 -2.77 -5.22
C SER A 100 0.24 -4.03 -4.89
N LEU A 101 0.34 -5.10 -5.69
CA LEU A 101 -0.31 -6.39 -5.41
C LEU A 101 0.28 -7.06 -4.17
N LEU A 102 1.61 -7.03 -4.00
CA LEU A 102 2.27 -7.54 -2.80
C LEU A 102 1.83 -6.76 -1.55
N ALA A 103 1.77 -5.43 -1.63
CA ALA A 103 1.27 -4.59 -0.52
C ALA A 103 -0.17 -4.92 -0.14
N ILE A 104 -1.06 -5.13 -1.12
CA ILE A 104 -2.43 -5.58 -0.87
C ILE A 104 -2.41 -6.91 -0.10
N GLY A 105 -1.61 -7.88 -0.54
CA GLY A 105 -1.47 -9.17 0.14
C GLY A 105 -0.98 -9.02 1.59
N LEU A 106 0.03 -8.18 1.82
CA LEU A 106 0.56 -7.90 3.15
C LEU A 106 -0.51 -7.29 4.07
N PHE A 107 -1.22 -6.25 3.63
CA PHE A 107 -2.23 -5.61 4.47
C PHE A 107 -3.49 -6.46 4.66
N VAL A 108 -3.85 -7.31 3.69
CA VAL A 108 -4.91 -8.31 3.90
C VAL A 108 -4.48 -9.33 4.97
N ALA A 109 -3.23 -9.77 4.94
CA ALA A 109 -2.70 -10.68 5.95
C ALA A 109 -2.69 -10.02 7.35
N THR A 110 -2.26 -8.76 7.46
CA THR A 110 -2.26 -8.05 8.74
C THR A 110 -3.67 -7.79 9.26
N LEU A 111 -4.63 -7.43 8.40
CA LEU A 111 -6.03 -7.30 8.80
C LEU A 111 -6.66 -8.65 9.22
N GLY A 112 -6.18 -9.76 8.68
CA GLY A 112 -6.53 -11.10 9.18
C GLY A 112 -6.19 -11.31 10.65
N PHE A 113 -5.14 -10.65 11.17
CA PHE A 113 -4.79 -10.68 12.58
C PHE A 113 -5.83 -10.00 13.47
N LEU A 114 -6.62 -9.05 12.96
CA LEU A 114 -7.70 -8.41 13.71
C LEU A 114 -8.76 -9.44 14.17
N VAL A 115 -8.97 -10.48 13.37
CA VAL A 115 -9.95 -11.55 13.65
C VAL A 115 -9.32 -12.71 14.40
N THR A 116 -8.06 -13.03 14.08
CA THR A 116 -7.41 -14.25 14.57
C THR A 116 -6.62 -14.05 15.88
N THR A 117 -6.23 -12.83 16.21
CA THR A 117 -5.37 -12.56 17.38
C THR A 117 -6.20 -12.24 18.62
N PRO A 118 -6.01 -12.98 19.73
CA PRO A 118 -6.58 -12.62 21.03
C PRO A 118 -6.03 -11.26 21.53
N GLY A 119 -6.85 -10.51 22.28
CA GLY A 119 -6.43 -9.24 22.87
C GLY A 119 -6.45 -8.03 21.93
N VAL A 120 -6.90 -8.19 20.68
CA VAL A 120 -7.22 -7.06 19.77
C VAL A 120 -8.33 -6.18 20.34
N TRP A 121 -9.32 -6.80 20.97
CA TRP A 121 -10.43 -6.12 21.64
C TRP A 121 -10.11 -5.93 23.12
N ALA A 122 -10.17 -4.68 23.59
CA ALA A 122 -9.83 -4.31 24.96
C ALA A 122 -10.90 -4.81 25.94
N ALA A 123 -10.55 -5.81 26.76
CA ALA A 123 -11.43 -6.33 27.80
C ALA A 123 -11.86 -5.23 28.81
N ALA A 124 -10.95 -4.32 29.15
CA ALA A 124 -11.25 -3.16 30.01
C ALA A 124 -12.31 -2.22 29.42
N GLY A 125 -12.47 -2.20 28.10
CA GLY A 125 -13.50 -1.44 27.39
C GLY A 125 -14.79 -2.22 27.12
N GLY A 126 -14.97 -3.40 27.73
CA GLY A 126 -16.15 -4.25 27.51
C GLY A 126 -16.03 -5.23 26.33
N GLY A 127 -14.84 -5.39 25.74
CA GLY A 127 -14.62 -6.25 24.57
C GLY A 127 -14.96 -5.54 23.26
N PHE A 128 -15.45 -6.27 22.26
CA PHE A 128 -15.79 -5.68 20.96
C PHE A 128 -16.87 -4.58 21.10
N PRO A 129 -16.70 -3.38 20.49
CA PRO A 129 -15.68 -2.97 19.53
C PRO A 129 -14.52 -2.12 20.10
N ALA A 130 -14.31 -2.10 21.43
CA ALA A 130 -13.23 -1.33 22.03
C ALA A 130 -11.85 -1.88 21.61
N LEU A 131 -10.98 -1.04 21.05
CA LEU A 131 -9.65 -1.45 20.55
C LEU A 131 -8.59 -1.38 21.65
N SER A 132 -7.74 -2.41 21.72
CA SER A 132 -6.48 -2.36 22.46
C SER A 132 -5.40 -1.62 21.65
N GLU A 133 -4.20 -1.48 22.20
CA GLU A 133 -3.04 -0.95 21.47
C GLU A 133 -2.72 -1.79 20.21
N ILE A 134 -2.82 -3.12 20.31
CA ILE A 134 -2.64 -4.05 19.19
C ILE A 134 -3.77 -3.86 18.16
N GLY A 135 -5.02 -3.74 18.63
CA GLY A 135 -6.16 -3.51 17.74
C GLY A 135 -6.05 -2.17 16.99
N GLY A 136 -5.62 -1.12 17.67
CA GLY A 136 -5.34 0.19 17.07
C GLY A 136 -4.19 0.14 16.07
N PHE A 137 -3.15 -0.65 16.35
CA PHE A 137 -2.06 -0.88 15.42
C PHE A 137 -2.54 -1.58 14.14
N LEU A 138 -3.43 -2.57 14.23
CA LEU A 138 -3.92 -3.33 13.08
C LEU A 138 -4.98 -2.59 12.27
N ILE A 139 -5.90 -1.85 12.92
CA ILE A 139 -7.02 -1.22 12.21
C ILE A 139 -6.56 -0.13 11.23
N LYS A 140 -5.42 0.52 11.49
CA LYS A 140 -4.85 1.54 10.60
C LYS A 140 -4.49 0.96 9.23
N ASP A 141 -4.24 -0.35 9.14
CA ASP A 141 -3.87 -1.03 7.90
C ASP A 141 -5.03 -1.06 6.90
N VAL A 142 -6.27 -0.80 7.33
CA VAL A 142 -7.41 -0.57 6.41
C VAL A 142 -7.11 0.60 5.48
N ALA A 143 -6.55 1.69 6.01
CA ALA A 143 -6.19 2.85 5.21
C ALA A 143 -5.01 2.55 4.28
N LEU A 144 -4.03 1.78 4.75
CA LEU A 144 -2.86 1.38 3.96
C LEU A 144 -3.24 0.40 2.84
N LEU A 145 -4.20 -0.49 3.08
CA LEU A 145 -4.80 -1.34 2.05
C LEU A 145 -5.49 -0.48 0.98
N GLY A 146 -6.27 0.52 1.39
CA GLY A 146 -6.88 1.49 0.47
C GLY A 146 -5.86 2.22 -0.40
N LEU A 147 -4.77 2.70 0.21
CA LEU A 147 -3.65 3.32 -0.53
C LEU A 147 -2.98 2.32 -1.49
N SER A 148 -2.83 1.06 -1.08
CA SER A 148 -2.22 0.02 -1.92
C SER A 148 -3.06 -0.25 -3.17
N VAL A 149 -4.39 -0.35 -3.02
CA VAL A 149 -5.33 -0.46 -4.15
C VAL A 149 -5.29 0.79 -5.03
N TRP A 150 -5.19 1.98 -4.43
CA TRP A 150 -5.06 3.22 -5.19
C TRP A 150 -3.75 3.25 -6.01
N THR A 151 -2.62 2.86 -5.42
CA THR A 151 -1.33 2.81 -6.15
C THR A 151 -1.33 1.77 -7.27
N LEU A 152 -2.05 0.65 -7.12
CA LEU A 152 -2.27 -0.33 -8.17
C LEU A 152 -3.00 0.31 -9.36
N GLY A 153 -4.10 1.02 -9.09
CA GLY A 153 -4.86 1.72 -10.12
C GLY A 153 -4.03 2.79 -10.83
N ASP A 154 -3.23 3.57 -10.10
CA ASP A 154 -2.32 4.57 -10.68
C ASP A 154 -1.21 3.92 -11.55
N ALA A 155 -0.64 2.80 -11.10
CA ALA A 155 0.36 2.06 -11.87
C ALA A 155 -0.22 1.46 -13.16
N LEU A 156 -1.43 0.88 -13.08
CA LEU A 156 -2.14 0.34 -14.24
C LEU A 156 -2.44 1.42 -15.28
N ARG A 157 -2.93 2.60 -14.86
CA ARG A 157 -3.19 3.73 -15.77
C ARG A 157 -1.94 4.20 -16.49
N ALA A 158 -0.79 4.22 -15.80
CA ALA A 158 0.49 4.60 -16.40
C ALA A 158 1.11 3.51 -17.27
N ALA A 159 0.72 2.25 -17.08
CA ALA A 159 1.18 1.11 -17.89
C ALA A 159 0.35 0.90 -19.16
N SER A 160 -0.88 1.42 -19.21
CA SER A 160 -1.73 1.38 -20.39
C SER A 160 -1.07 2.13 -21.55
N PRO A 161 -0.90 1.49 -22.73
CA PRO A 161 -0.53 2.20 -23.93
C PRO A 161 -1.59 3.27 -24.16
N SER A 162 -1.20 4.54 -24.21
CA SER A 162 -2.07 5.59 -24.72
C SER A 162 -2.58 5.10 -26.07
N GLY A 163 -3.90 4.92 -26.20
CA GLY A 163 -4.53 4.47 -27.43
C GLY A 163 -3.94 5.25 -28.59
N GLY A 164 -3.38 4.52 -29.57
CA GLY A 164 -2.82 5.12 -30.76
C GLY A 164 -3.78 6.16 -31.30
N ALA A 165 -3.33 7.40 -31.41
CA ALA A 165 -4.08 8.44 -32.09
C ALA A 165 -4.50 7.89 -33.47
N PRO A 166 -5.75 8.13 -33.93
CA PRO A 166 -6.17 7.70 -35.24
C PRO A 166 -5.20 8.27 -36.29
N ARG A 167 -4.46 7.39 -36.98
CA ARG A 167 -3.84 7.78 -38.24
C ARG A 167 -4.92 7.74 -39.31
N SER A 168 -5.53 8.88 -39.61
CA SER A 168 -6.19 9.08 -40.92
C SER A 168 -6.50 10.56 -41.18
N PRO A 169 -6.48 11.08 -42.42
CA PRO A 169 -6.20 10.39 -43.69
C PRO A 169 -4.94 10.92 -44.40
N ALA A 170 -4.32 10.04 -45.18
CA ALA A 170 -3.47 10.47 -46.28
C ALA A 170 -4.27 11.41 -47.19
N SER A 171 -3.76 12.61 -47.41
CA SER A 171 -4.20 13.50 -48.47
C SER A 171 -3.97 12.83 -49.82
N VAL A 172 -4.95 12.11 -50.34
CA VAL A 172 -4.98 11.74 -51.76
C VAL A 172 -5.43 12.98 -52.51
N ASN A 173 -4.46 13.83 -52.79
CA ASN A 173 -4.54 14.82 -53.84
C ASN A 173 -4.18 14.08 -55.12
N LEU A 174 -5.19 13.71 -55.93
CA LEU A 174 -4.99 13.34 -57.32
C LEU A 174 -5.88 14.24 -58.16
N GLN A 175 -5.18 15.13 -58.85
CA GLN A 175 -5.60 15.84 -60.05
C GLN A 175 -5.94 14.86 -61.16
#